data_AF-A0A0F9CH86-F1
#
_entry.id   AF-A0A0F9CH86-F1
#
_cell.length_a   1.000
_cell.length_b   1.000
_cell.length_c   1.000
_cell.angle_alpha   90.00
_cell.angle_beta   90.00
_cell.angle_gamma   90.00
#
_symmetry.space_group_name_H-M   'P 1'
#
loop_
_entity.id
_entity.type
_entity.pdbx_description
1 polymer ?
#
loop_
_entity_poly.entity_id
_entity_poly.type
_entity_poly.pdbx_seq_one_letter_code
_entity_poly.pdbx_strand_id
1 'polypeptide(L)' 'MSDRTLFEIVEAAKDGEKPTHDECYWAMLALSALLHFDSRALRNQAFSNTKVPLKMESEESFRRHKSAFQTPP' A
#
# COMPACT_ATOMS: atom_id res chain seq x y z
N MET A 1 -15.51 -3.41 12.66
CA MET A 1 -14.26 -3.36 11.87
C MET A 1 -13.72 -4.78 11.84
N SER A 2 -13.28 -5.25 10.66
CA SER A 2 -12.71 -6.59 10.54
C SER A 2 -11.33 -6.63 11.20
N ASP A 3 -11.00 -7.75 11.84
CA ASP A 3 -9.67 -7.97 12.41
C ASP A 3 -8.65 -8.41 11.35
N ARG A 4 -9.10 -8.62 10.09
CA ARG A 4 -8.21 -9.00 8.99
C ARG A 4 -7.33 -7.85 8.55
N THR A 5 -6.05 -8.16 8.40
CA THR A 5 -5.07 -7.29 7.78
C THR A 5 -5.36 -7.10 6.29
N LEU A 6 -4.81 -6.03 5.70
CA LEU A 6 -4.86 -5.81 4.26
C LEU A 6 -4.33 -7.02 3.47
N PHE A 7 -3.29 -7.69 3.98
CA PHE A 7 -2.73 -8.88 3.34
C PHE A 7 -3.75 -10.03 3.32
N GLU A 8 -4.37 -10.33 4.45
CA GLU A 8 -5.36 -11.40 4.56
C GLU A 8 -6.60 -11.13 3.70
N ILE A 9 -7.04 -9.87 3.60
CA ILE A 9 -8.15 -9.49 2.72
C ILE A 9 -7.81 -9.77 1.24
N VAL A 10 -6.59 -9.42 0.81
CA VAL A 10 -6.14 -9.62 -0.56
C VAL A 10 -5.94 -11.10 -0.89
N GLU A 11 -5.31 -11.88 0.00
CA GLU A 11 -5.12 -13.32 -0.23
C GLU A 11 -6.45 -14.07 -0.21
N ALA A 12 -7.36 -13.76 0.72
CA ALA A 12 -8.70 -14.33 0.72
C ALA A 12 -9.43 -14.07 -0.61
N ALA A 13 -9.35 -12.86 -1.15
CA ALA A 13 -9.92 -12.55 -2.46
C ALA A 13 -9.27 -13.33 -3.62
N LYS A 14 -7.96 -13.58 -3.57
CA LYS A 14 -7.24 -14.41 -4.56
C LYS A 14 -7.65 -15.88 -4.49
N ASP A 15 -7.91 -16.38 -3.28
CA ASP A 15 -8.37 -17.75 -3.03
C ASP A 15 -9.84 -17.97 -3.39
N GLY A 16 -10.52 -16.92 -3.89
CA GLY A 16 -11.92 -16.98 -4.33
C GLY A 16 -12.92 -16.76 -3.21
N GLU A 17 -12.46 -16.41 -2.00
CA GLU A 17 -13.35 -15.89 -0.97
C GLU A 17 -13.89 -14.52 -1.38
N LYS A 18 -15.02 -14.12 -0.78
CA LYS A 18 -15.59 -12.80 -0.97
C LYS A 18 -15.46 -12.02 0.35
N PRO A 19 -14.39 -11.22 0.52
CA PRO A 19 -14.34 -10.26 1.60
C PRO A 19 -15.58 -9.36 1.60
N THR A 20 -15.95 -8.91 2.79
CA THR A 20 -17.10 -8.02 2.96
C THR A 20 -16.90 -6.73 2.19
N HIS A 21 -18.00 -6.05 1.88
CA HIS A 21 -17.95 -4.75 1.20
C HIS A 21 -17.08 -3.74 1.98
N ASP A 22 -17.18 -3.71 3.31
CA ASP A 22 -16.40 -2.80 4.15
C ASP A 22 -14.90 -3.12 4.10
N GLU A 23 -14.51 -4.40 4.13
CA GLU A 23 -13.12 -4.80 3.98
C GLU A 23 -12.56 -4.40 2.61
N CYS A 24 -13.34 -4.60 1.54
CA CYS A 24 -12.98 -4.16 0.20
C CYS A 24 -12.85 -2.63 0.12
N TYR A 25 -13.75 -1.89 0.77
CA TYR A 25 -13.73 -0.42 0.79
C TYR A 25 -12.44 0.11 1.43
N TRP A 26 -12.12 -0.35 2.63
CA TRP A 26 -10.91 0.09 3.33
C TRP A 26 -9.62 -0.41 2.67
N ALA A 27 -9.63 -1.65 2.16
CA ALA A 27 -8.50 -2.18 1.39
C ALA A 27 -8.21 -1.35 0.14
N MET A 28 -9.26 -0.93 -0.58
CA MET A 28 -9.13 -0.04 -1.74
C MET A 28 -8.50 1.31 -1.37
N LEU A 29 -8.93 1.93 -0.26
CA LEU A 29 -8.37 3.20 0.20
C LEU A 29 -6.89 3.07 0.59
N ALA A 30 -6.54 2.02 1.33
CA ALA A 30 -5.16 1.75 1.74
C ALA A 30 -4.24 1.54 0.53
N LEU A 31 -4.66 0.71 -0.43
CA LEU A 31 -3.91 0.46 -1.66
C LEU A 31 -3.78 1.71 -2.54
N SER A 32 -4.84 2.52 -2.63
CA SER A 32 -4.82 3.79 -3.36
C SER A 32 -3.81 4.78 -2.77
N ALA A 33 -3.74 4.88 -1.44
CA ALA A 33 -2.77 5.73 -0.76
C ALA A 33 -1.32 5.26 -1.01
N LEU A 34 -1.06 3.95 -0.92
CA LEU A 34 0.26 3.38 -1.23
C LEU A 34 0.69 3.71 -2.67
N LEU A 35 -0.20 3.48 -3.64
CA LEU A 35 0.07 3.80 -5.05
C LEU A 35 0.37 5.28 -5.26
N HIS A 36 -0.35 6.17 -4.56
CA HIS A 36 -0.10 7.61 -4.63
C HIS A 36 1.30 7.97 -4.11
N PHE A 37 1.73 7.39 -2.99
CA PHE A 37 3.06 7.61 -2.43
C PHE A 37 4.17 7.17 -3.39
N ASP A 38 4.06 5.98 -3.96
CA ASP A 38 5.06 5.45 -4.90
C ASP A 38 5.10 6.27 -6.19
N SER A 39 3.93 6.63 -6.73
CA SER A 39 3.83 7.49 -7.93
C SER A 39 4.46 8.86 -7.70
N ARG A 40 4.26 9.45 -6.52
CA ARG A 40 4.87 10.73 -6.14
C ARG A 40 6.39 10.60 -6.00
N ALA A 41 6.88 9.52 -5.39
CA ALA A 41 8.32 9.26 -5.27
C ALA A 41 8.98 9.14 -6.66
N LEU A 42 8.38 8.37 -7.57
CA LEU A 42 8.84 8.23 -8.95
C LEU A 42 8.84 9.57 -9.70
N ARG A 43 7.77 10.36 -9.57
CA ARG A 43 7.69 11.70 -10.17
C ARG A 43 8.79 12.61 -9.61
N ASN A 44 9.04 12.58 -8.30
CA ASN A 44 10.11 13.36 -7.69
C ASN A 44 11.48 12.92 -8.23
N GLN A 45 11.73 11.62 -8.40
CA GLN A 45 12.99 11.16 -8.99
C GLN A 45 13.18 11.60 -10.44
N ALA A 46 12.10 11.62 -11.23
CA ALA A 46 12.17 12.02 -12.63
C ALA A 46 12.32 13.54 -12.84
N PHE A 47 11.72 14.36 -11.96
CA PHE A 47 11.54 15.80 -12.22
C PHE A 47 12.04 16.74 -11.12
N SER A 48 12.45 16.25 -9.95
CA SER A 48 12.93 17.10 -8.85
C SER A 48 14.41 17.46 -9.01
N ASN A 49 14.74 18.73 -8.73
CA ASN A 49 16.13 19.18 -8.59
C ASN A 49 16.78 18.66 -7.30
N THR A 50 15.97 18.20 -6.33
CA THR A 50 16.44 17.55 -5.12
C THR A 50 16.41 16.03 -5.32
N LYS A 51 17.58 15.41 -5.45
CA LYS A 51 17.70 13.96 -5.59
C LYS A 51 17.79 13.32 -4.21
N VAL A 52 16.70 12.71 -3.77
CA VAL A 52 16.76 11.74 -2.67
C VAL A 52 17.43 10.46 -3.21
N PRO A 53 18.43 9.91 -2.53
CA PRO A 53 19.02 8.62 -2.89
C PRO A 53 17.97 7.52 -3.12
N LEU A 54 18.08 6.82 -4.26
CA LEU A 54 17.19 5.71 -4.66
C LEU A 54 16.97 4.70 -3.53
N LYS A 55 18.04 4.39 -2.79
CA LYS A 55 18.02 3.47 -1.65
C LYS A 55 17.01 3.91 -0.57
N MET A 56 17.02 5.19 -0.19
CA MET A 56 16.11 5.70 0.84
C MET A 56 14.65 5.67 0.39
N GLU A 57 14.37 6.04 -0.86
CA GLU A 57 13.01 5.94 -1.41
C GLU A 57 12.52 4.49 -1.48
N SER A 58 13.39 3.54 -1.87
CA SER A 58 13.04 2.12 -1.88
C SER A 58 12.79 1.54 -0.48
N GLU A 59 13.61 1.90 0.51
CA GLU A 59 13.44 1.47 1.90
C GLU A 59 12.16 2.03 2.50
N GLU A 60 11.85 3.29 2.21
CA GLU A 60 10.66 3.97 2.68
C GLU A 60 9.38 3.41 2.01
N SER A 61 9.41 3.15 0.71
CA SER A 61 8.32 2.45 0.01
C SER A 61 8.08 1.07 0.63
N PHE A 62 9.13 0.26 0.80
CA PHE A 62 9.03 -1.04 1.44
C PHE A 62 8.44 -0.95 2.87
N ARG A 63 8.87 0.02 3.67
CA ARG A 63 8.37 0.25 5.04
C ARG A 63 6.87 0.55 5.05
N ARG A 64 6.39 1.43 4.15
CA ARG A 64 4.98 1.78 4.04
C ARG A 64 4.13 0.57 3.66
N HIS A 65 4.55 -0.17 2.64
CA HIS A 65 3.88 -1.40 2.21
C HIS A 65 3.82 -2.42 3.35
N LYS A 66 4.97 -2.73 3.98
CA LYS A 66 5.03 -3.67 5.09
C LYS A 66 4.07 -3.28 6.22
N SER A 67 4.07 -2.01 6.63
CA SER A 67 3.18 -1.52 7.69
C SER A 67 1.70 -1.67 7.30
N ALA A 68 1.33 -1.27 6.09
CA ALA A 68 -0.04 -1.33 5.62
C ALA A 68 -0.55 -2.78 5.50
N PHE A 69 0.30 -3.71 5.05
CA PHE A 69 -0.07 -5.12 4.93
C PHE A 69 -0.19 -5.85 6.28
N GLN A 70 0.44 -5.33 7.33
CA GLN A 70 0.44 -5.95 8.66
C GLN A 70 -0.57 -5.31 9.63
N THR A 71 -1.26 -4.26 9.20
CA THR A 71 -2.23 -3.53 10.04
C THR A 71 -3.64 -3.76 9.48
N PRO A 72 -4.66 -3.95 10.33
CA PRO A 72 -6.05 -3.87 9.89
C PRO A 72 -6.34 -2.52 9.18
N PRO A 73 -7.07 -2.52 8.07
CA PRO A 73 -7.42 -1.30 7.33
C PRO A 73 -8.24 -0.29 8.14
#